data_AF-A4FJC3-F1
#
_entry.id   AF-A4FJC3-F1
#
_cell.length_a   1.000
_cell.length_b   1.000
_cell.length_c   1.000
_cell.angle_alpha   90.00
_cell.angle_beta   90.00
_cell.angle_gamma   90.00
#
_symmetry.space_group_name_H-M   'P 1'
#
loop_
_entity.id
_entity.type
_entity.pdbx_description
1 polymer ?
#
loop_
_entity_poly.entity_id
_entity_poly.type
_entity_poly.pdbx_seq_one_letter_code
_entity_poly.pdbx_strand_id
1 'polypeptide(L)'
;MLRSRVWRVAVSVAVVGLLFAGGMLAGPYQTQIAVLAAIYVIMASSLNLVLGYSGLLSLGHQAYFGLGAYVSAIASTALGVPMVLAVVVSAVVALVVAWLIGRVTLRLRAAFFVIATFAVAEIFRQVALNWVELTGGPMGYSEIPPIGMFGYELVRPKEVFPVVFAVALFIVIAIARLASSGLGYSMRGLAENENLARAVGIDTSRNATIAFSLSGAMAAVAGSLYAHTVGFVSPEVFGFAIMINTLLMVIAGGMGTVLGPVIGAVLFTQLPEMLRFSDEWRLVIYGLVLVLLVRFMPRGLWGTALHVMRQRALAAEAPAGDEGEADAAEKLDRKGARHAQS
;
A
#
# COMPACT_ATOMS: atom_id res chain seq x y z
N MET A 1 -0.14 24.06 10.55
CA MET A 1 -0.07 22.57 10.49
C MET A 1 -1.37 21.88 10.06
N LEU A 2 -2.57 22.34 10.45
CA LEU A 2 -3.86 21.75 10.01
C LEU A 2 -4.09 21.84 8.48
N ARG A 3 -3.74 22.96 7.85
CA ARG A 3 -3.87 23.18 6.39
C ARG A 3 -3.10 22.15 5.56
N SER A 4 -1.93 21.70 6.02
CA SER A 4 -1.12 20.69 5.32
C SER A 4 -1.58 19.24 5.56
N ARG A 5 -2.41 18.99 6.60
CA ARG A 5 -3.05 17.67 6.82
C ARG A 5 -4.27 17.51 5.92
N VAL A 6 -5.14 18.52 5.88
CA VAL A 6 -6.34 18.53 5.00
C VAL A 6 -5.93 18.49 3.53
N TRP A 7 -4.91 19.25 3.14
CA TRP A 7 -4.38 19.23 1.77
C TRP A 7 -3.87 17.86 1.33
N ARG A 8 -3.12 17.15 2.19
CA ARG A 8 -2.61 15.80 1.87
C ARG A 8 -3.73 14.79 1.68
N VAL A 9 -4.78 14.85 2.50
CA VAL A 9 -5.96 13.99 2.35
C VAL A 9 -6.72 14.35 1.08
N ALA A 10 -6.96 15.64 0.81
CA ALA A 10 -7.66 16.10 -0.39
C ALA A 10 -6.93 15.70 -1.68
N VAL A 11 -5.60 15.88 -1.73
CA VAL A 11 -4.78 15.42 -2.87
C VAL A 11 -4.84 13.90 -3.00
N SER A 12 -4.83 13.16 -1.89
CA SER A 12 -4.92 11.70 -1.96
C SER A 12 -6.26 11.23 -2.51
N VAL A 13 -7.35 11.85 -2.06
CA VAL A 13 -8.71 11.59 -2.57
C VAL A 13 -8.81 11.96 -4.05
N ALA A 14 -8.25 13.09 -4.46
CA ALA A 14 -8.29 13.54 -5.85
C ALA A 14 -7.47 12.61 -6.77
N VAL A 15 -6.25 12.24 -6.38
CA VAL A 15 -5.39 11.33 -7.17
C VAL A 15 -6.02 9.95 -7.27
N VAL A 16 -6.51 9.40 -6.16
CA VAL A 16 -7.21 8.11 -6.15
C VAL A 16 -8.48 8.20 -7.01
N GLY A 17 -9.31 9.23 -6.82
CA GLY A 17 -10.51 9.45 -7.64
C GLY A 17 -10.22 9.55 -9.13
N LEU A 18 -9.16 10.26 -9.52
CA LEU A 18 -8.81 10.48 -10.92
C LEU A 18 -8.21 9.23 -11.58
N LEU A 19 -7.37 8.48 -10.86
CA LEU A 19 -6.85 7.19 -11.33
C LEU A 19 -7.95 6.16 -11.57
N PHE A 20 -9.04 6.22 -10.80
CA PHE A 20 -10.12 5.24 -10.84
C PHE A 20 -11.35 5.69 -11.64
N ALA A 21 -11.52 6.99 -11.92
CA ALA A 21 -12.57 7.50 -12.81
C ALA A 21 -12.53 6.87 -14.21
N GLY A 22 -11.32 6.54 -14.71
CA GLY A 22 -11.15 5.81 -15.96
C GLY A 22 -11.78 4.42 -15.95
N GLY A 23 -11.85 3.76 -14.79
CA GLY A 23 -12.46 2.43 -14.64
C GLY A 23 -13.97 2.44 -14.80
N MET A 24 -14.66 3.52 -14.38
CA MET A 24 -16.12 3.62 -14.50
C MET A 24 -16.59 3.89 -15.94
N LEU A 25 -15.75 4.55 -16.73
CA LEU A 25 -16.03 4.91 -18.12
C LEU A 25 -15.62 3.81 -19.11
N ALA A 26 -14.92 2.78 -18.64
CA ALA A 26 -14.38 1.73 -19.49
C ALA A 26 -15.35 0.53 -19.68
N GLY A 27 -14.95 -0.42 -20.53
CA GLY A 27 -15.68 -1.66 -20.76
C GLY A 27 -15.69 -2.59 -19.53
N PRO A 28 -16.55 -3.63 -19.51
CA PRO A 28 -16.68 -4.56 -18.38
C PRO A 28 -15.35 -5.20 -17.96
N TYR A 29 -14.51 -5.53 -18.94
CA TYR A 29 -13.20 -6.13 -18.72
C TYR A 29 -12.23 -5.18 -18.00
N GLN A 30 -12.13 -3.93 -18.49
CA GLN A 30 -11.30 -2.91 -17.86
C GLN A 30 -11.82 -2.54 -16.46
N THR A 31 -13.13 -2.59 -16.26
CA THR A 31 -13.74 -2.40 -14.93
C THR A 31 -13.29 -3.50 -13.98
N GLN A 32 -13.26 -4.77 -14.40
CA GLN A 32 -12.78 -5.89 -13.59
C GLN A 32 -11.32 -5.71 -13.18
N ILE A 33 -10.46 -5.29 -14.11
CA ILE A 33 -9.05 -5.02 -13.80
C ILE A 33 -8.93 -3.84 -12.82
N ALA A 34 -9.77 -2.82 -12.97
CA ALA A 34 -9.81 -1.71 -12.03
C ALA A 34 -10.29 -2.14 -10.63
N VAL A 35 -11.21 -3.11 -10.51
CA VAL A 35 -11.57 -3.72 -9.20
C VAL A 35 -10.36 -4.40 -8.58
N LEU A 36 -9.63 -5.22 -9.34
CA LEU A 36 -8.42 -5.88 -8.85
C LEU A 36 -7.35 -4.87 -8.44
N ALA A 37 -7.18 -3.79 -9.20
CA ALA A 37 -6.26 -2.72 -8.86
C ALA A 37 -6.65 -2.06 -7.53
N ALA A 38 -7.93 -1.79 -7.27
CA ALA A 38 -8.39 -1.25 -6.00
C ALA A 38 -8.11 -2.20 -4.81
N ILE A 39 -8.27 -3.50 -5.01
CA ILE A 39 -7.92 -4.52 -4.00
C ILE A 39 -6.42 -4.49 -3.72
N TYR A 40 -5.59 -4.47 -4.77
CA TYR A 40 -4.14 -4.39 -4.62
C TYR A 40 -3.66 -3.06 -4.04
N VAL A 41 -4.40 -1.96 -4.21
CA VAL A 41 -4.16 -0.70 -3.49
C VAL A 41 -4.27 -0.92 -1.99
N ILE A 42 -5.32 -1.60 -1.52
CA ILE A 42 -5.47 -1.92 -0.08
C ILE A 42 -4.30 -2.79 0.39
N MET A 43 -3.99 -3.84 -0.37
CA MET A 43 -2.91 -4.78 -0.05
C MET A 43 -1.55 -4.08 0.03
N ALA A 44 -1.17 -3.31 -0.99
CA ALA A 44 0.09 -2.57 -1.03
C ALA A 44 0.15 -1.46 0.04
N SER A 45 -0.93 -0.71 0.24
CA SER A 45 -0.99 0.32 1.29
C SER A 45 -0.86 -0.29 2.69
N SER A 46 -1.44 -1.47 2.93
CA SER A 46 -1.30 -2.17 4.20
C SER A 46 0.14 -2.65 4.44
N LEU A 47 0.82 -3.22 3.42
CA LEU A 47 2.23 -3.60 3.53
C LEU A 47 3.11 -2.37 3.80
N ASN A 48 2.83 -1.26 3.13
CA ASN A 48 3.57 -0.01 3.31
C ASN A 48 3.44 0.56 4.73
N LEU A 49 2.36 0.26 5.47
CA LEU A 49 2.24 0.65 6.88
C LEU A 49 3.32 -0.01 7.76
N VAL A 50 3.67 -1.27 7.50
CA VAL A 50 4.70 -1.99 8.25
C VAL A 50 6.08 -1.71 7.68
N LEU A 51 6.23 -1.89 6.37
CA LEU A 51 7.50 -1.74 5.70
C LEU A 51 7.92 -0.28 5.60
N GLY A 52 7.08 0.57 5.00
CA GLY A 52 7.43 1.94 4.68
C GLY A 52 7.38 2.90 5.86
N TYR A 53 6.43 2.74 6.78
CA TYR A 53 6.33 3.62 7.95
C TYR A 53 7.09 3.11 9.16
N SER A 54 7.20 1.80 9.36
CA SER A 54 7.84 1.23 10.56
C SER A 54 9.21 0.61 10.29
N GLY A 55 9.64 0.50 9.03
CA GLY A 55 10.94 -0.06 8.65
C GLY A 55 11.03 -1.58 8.78
N LEU A 56 9.89 -2.26 8.96
CA LEU A 56 9.83 -3.69 9.22
C LEU A 56 9.53 -4.45 7.92
N LEU A 57 10.52 -5.14 7.37
CA LEU A 57 10.30 -5.99 6.21
C LEU A 57 9.66 -7.32 6.64
N SER A 58 8.37 -7.50 6.36
CA SER A 58 7.70 -8.79 6.52
C SER A 58 7.48 -9.45 5.17
N LEU A 59 8.00 -10.66 4.99
CA LEU A 59 7.76 -11.49 3.81
C LEU A 59 6.58 -12.47 4.00
N GLY A 60 5.77 -12.22 5.03
CA GLY A 60 4.58 -13.02 5.34
C GLY A 60 3.27 -12.25 5.20
N HIS A 61 3.27 -11.06 4.61
CA HIS A 61 2.09 -10.19 4.57
C HIS A 61 0.94 -10.77 3.74
N GLN A 62 1.26 -11.51 2.68
CA GLN A 62 0.33 -12.34 1.89
C GLN A 62 -0.43 -13.37 2.73
N ALA A 63 0.11 -13.77 3.88
CA ALA A 63 -0.61 -14.66 4.79
C ALA A 63 -1.90 -14.05 5.30
N TYR A 64 -1.88 -12.76 5.62
CA TYR A 64 -3.06 -12.06 6.11
C TYR A 64 -4.08 -11.81 5.00
N PHE A 65 -3.61 -11.60 3.76
CA PHE A 65 -4.47 -11.57 2.59
C PHE A 65 -5.19 -12.91 2.41
N GLY A 66 -4.46 -14.02 2.37
CA GLY A 66 -5.08 -15.35 2.27
C GLY A 66 -5.97 -15.68 3.45
N LEU A 67 -5.56 -15.35 4.68
CA LEU A 67 -6.38 -15.54 5.88
C LEU A 67 -7.70 -14.79 5.77
N GLY A 68 -7.67 -13.54 5.31
CA GLY A 68 -8.88 -12.76 5.07
C GLY A 68 -9.80 -13.39 4.04
N ALA A 69 -9.23 -13.83 2.91
CA ALA A 69 -9.96 -14.50 1.83
C ALA A 69 -10.67 -15.77 2.33
N TYR A 70 -9.97 -16.65 3.04
CA TYR A 70 -10.54 -17.88 3.56
C TYR A 70 -11.55 -17.65 4.69
N VAL A 71 -11.25 -16.78 5.66
CA VAL A 71 -12.16 -16.53 6.79
C VAL A 71 -13.48 -15.93 6.30
N SER A 72 -13.46 -14.97 5.38
CA SER A 72 -14.71 -14.41 4.84
C SER A 72 -15.44 -15.38 3.93
N ALA A 73 -14.71 -16.16 3.11
CA ALA A 73 -15.31 -17.20 2.26
C ALA A 73 -16.07 -18.22 3.12
N ILE A 74 -15.42 -18.80 4.13
CA ILE A 74 -16.03 -19.79 5.03
C ILE A 74 -17.17 -19.19 5.85
N ALA A 75 -17.00 -17.97 6.39
CA ALA A 75 -18.06 -17.33 7.17
C ALA A 75 -19.32 -17.04 6.35
N SER A 76 -19.16 -16.63 5.08
CA SER A 76 -20.31 -16.32 4.22
C SER A 76 -21.03 -17.56 3.68
N THR A 77 -20.29 -18.62 3.40
CA THR A 77 -20.82 -19.85 2.79
C THR A 77 -21.32 -20.86 3.83
N ALA A 78 -20.48 -21.23 4.80
CA ALA A 78 -20.79 -22.27 5.78
C ALA A 78 -21.69 -21.75 6.91
N LEU A 79 -21.53 -20.48 7.32
CA LEU A 79 -22.29 -19.88 8.41
C LEU A 79 -23.41 -18.96 7.92
N GLY A 80 -23.53 -18.73 6.61
CA GLY A 80 -24.55 -17.83 6.03
C GLY A 80 -24.42 -16.38 6.48
N VAL A 81 -23.23 -15.97 6.97
CA VAL A 81 -23.02 -14.62 7.50
C VAL A 81 -23.03 -13.62 6.34
N PRO A 82 -23.77 -12.49 6.44
CA PRO A 82 -23.76 -11.47 5.41
C PRO A 82 -22.33 -11.00 5.10
N MET A 83 -22.00 -10.83 3.82
CA MET A 83 -20.64 -10.52 3.36
C MET A 83 -19.98 -9.40 4.16
N VAL A 84 -20.68 -8.29 4.40
CA VAL A 84 -20.12 -7.15 5.15
C VAL A 84 -19.65 -7.56 6.54
N LEU A 85 -20.42 -8.39 7.24
CA LEU A 85 -20.04 -8.92 8.54
C LEU A 85 -18.91 -9.95 8.41
N ALA A 86 -18.91 -10.77 7.36
CA ALA A 86 -17.81 -11.70 7.07
C ALA A 86 -16.47 -10.98 6.85
N VAL A 87 -16.46 -9.83 6.16
CA VAL A 87 -15.26 -8.98 5.99
C VAL A 87 -14.82 -8.35 7.32
N VAL A 88 -15.75 -7.93 8.17
CA VAL A 88 -15.40 -7.39 9.50
C VAL A 88 -14.82 -8.48 10.39
N VAL A 89 -15.44 -9.67 10.39
CA VAL A 89 -14.94 -10.83 11.15
C VAL A 89 -13.55 -11.22 10.66
N SER A 90 -13.32 -11.30 9.35
CA SER A 90 -12.00 -11.63 8.80
C SER A 90 -10.93 -10.61 9.19
N ALA A 91 -11.26 -9.31 9.17
CA ALA A 91 -10.37 -8.24 9.62
C ALA A 91 -10.02 -8.35 11.11
N VAL A 92 -11.00 -8.67 11.97
CA VAL A 92 -10.79 -8.86 13.41
C VAL A 92 -9.93 -10.11 13.68
N VAL A 93 -10.23 -11.23 13.00
CA VAL A 93 -9.42 -12.46 13.11
C VAL A 93 -7.98 -12.18 12.69
N ALA A 94 -7.77 -11.53 11.55
CA ALA A 94 -6.43 -11.18 11.09
C ALA A 94 -5.72 -10.19 12.00
N LEU A 95 -6.43 -9.25 12.62
CA LEU A 95 -5.88 -8.34 13.62
C LEU A 95 -5.34 -9.11 14.84
N VAL A 96 -6.13 -10.05 15.37
CA VAL A 96 -5.75 -10.86 16.53
C VAL A 96 -4.57 -11.77 16.18
N VAL A 97 -4.63 -12.44 15.03
CA VAL A 97 -3.59 -13.34 14.54
C VAL A 97 -2.29 -12.57 14.29
N ALA A 98 -2.35 -11.42 13.62
CA ALA A 98 -1.19 -10.55 13.40
C ALA A 98 -0.62 -10.01 14.73
N TRP A 99 -1.47 -9.67 15.69
CA TRP A 99 -1.03 -9.26 17.02
C TRP A 99 -0.27 -10.39 17.75
N LEU A 100 -0.81 -11.61 17.73
CA LEU A 100 -0.17 -12.79 18.34
C LEU A 100 1.18 -13.10 17.68
N ILE A 101 1.21 -13.17 16.35
CA ILE A 101 2.44 -13.42 15.59
C ILE A 101 3.44 -12.30 15.83
N GLY A 102 3.00 -11.04 15.75
CA GLY A 102 3.85 -9.86 15.97
C GLY A 102 4.50 -9.87 17.35
N ARG A 103 3.77 -10.24 18.40
CA ARG A 103 4.32 -10.36 19.77
C ARG A 103 5.51 -11.32 19.86
N VAL A 104 5.51 -12.38 19.04
CA VAL A 104 6.57 -13.40 19.01
C VAL A 104 7.69 -12.98 18.05
N THR A 105 7.35 -12.59 16.82
CA THR A 105 8.31 -12.35 15.74
C THR A 105 9.05 -11.01 15.89
N LEU A 106 8.41 -9.96 16.43
CA LEU A 106 9.03 -8.64 16.59
C LEU A 106 10.14 -8.61 17.65
N ARG A 107 10.32 -9.68 18.42
CA ARG A 107 11.45 -9.83 19.36
C ARG A 107 12.73 -10.30 18.67
N LEU A 108 12.63 -10.74 17.41
CA LEU A 108 13.74 -11.26 16.64
C LEU A 108 14.53 -10.10 16.00
N ARG A 109 15.80 -10.34 15.68
CA ARG A 109 16.59 -9.39 14.87
C ARG A 109 15.99 -9.32 13.45
N ALA A 110 16.19 -8.20 12.76
CA ALA A 110 15.57 -7.91 11.46
C ALA A 110 15.64 -9.07 10.45
N ALA A 111 16.81 -9.71 10.27
CA ALA A 111 16.96 -10.84 9.35
C ALA A 111 16.11 -12.07 9.76
N PHE A 112 16.05 -12.37 11.06
CA PHE A 112 15.23 -13.47 11.58
C PHE A 112 13.74 -13.14 11.56
N PHE A 113 13.36 -11.87 11.73
CA PHE A 113 11.97 -11.43 11.58
C PHE A 113 11.46 -11.69 10.15
N VAL A 114 12.28 -11.36 9.13
CA VAL A 114 11.97 -11.63 7.72
C VAL A 114 11.72 -13.13 7.49
N ILE A 115 12.65 -13.98 7.94
CA ILE A 115 12.54 -15.44 7.77
C ILE A 115 11.35 -16.01 8.54
N ALA A 116 11.15 -15.58 9.78
CA ALA A 116 10.05 -16.04 10.62
C ALA A 116 8.68 -15.68 10.02
N THR A 117 8.53 -14.48 9.48
CA THR A 117 7.25 -14.08 8.84
C THR A 117 7.00 -14.85 7.55
N PHE A 118 8.03 -15.15 6.76
CA PHE A 118 7.90 -16.06 5.61
C PHE A 118 7.46 -17.46 6.03
N ALA A 119 8.09 -18.03 7.07
CA ALA A 119 7.72 -19.34 7.60
C ALA A 119 6.26 -19.37 8.10
N VAL A 120 5.82 -18.32 8.78
CA VAL A 120 4.41 -18.17 9.19
C VAL A 120 3.48 -18.19 7.99
N ALA A 121 3.79 -17.47 6.91
CA ALA A 121 2.96 -17.51 5.71
C ALA A 121 2.91 -18.89 5.06
N GLU A 122 4.04 -19.60 5.06
CA GLU A 122 4.07 -20.97 4.57
C GLU A 122 3.25 -21.91 5.46
N ILE A 123 3.23 -21.71 6.78
CA ILE A 123 2.32 -22.45 7.68
C ILE A 123 0.86 -22.23 7.28
N PHE A 124 0.43 -20.98 7.03
CA PHE A 124 -0.93 -20.73 6.56
C PHE A 124 -1.23 -21.44 5.24
N ARG A 125 -0.28 -21.43 4.29
CA ARG A 125 -0.42 -22.15 3.02
C ARG A 125 -0.54 -23.66 3.22
N GLN A 126 0.27 -24.25 4.10
CA GLN A 126 0.22 -25.66 4.42
C GLN A 126 -1.08 -26.03 5.12
N VAL A 127 -1.57 -25.20 6.04
CA VAL A 127 -2.89 -25.39 6.66
C VAL A 127 -3.99 -25.37 5.59
N ALA A 128 -3.94 -24.42 4.66
CA ALA A 128 -4.92 -24.33 3.58
C ALA A 128 -4.88 -25.53 2.61
N LEU A 129 -3.72 -26.15 2.42
CA LEU A 129 -3.57 -27.34 1.57
C LEU A 129 -3.99 -28.64 2.27
N ASN A 130 -3.68 -28.79 3.55
CA ASN A 130 -3.83 -30.06 4.26
C ASN A 130 -5.14 -30.16 5.06
N TRP A 131 -5.73 -29.03 5.50
CA TRP A 131 -6.99 -29.05 6.24
C TRP A 131 -8.21 -29.07 5.32
N VAL A 132 -8.33 -30.15 4.54
CA VAL A 132 -9.31 -30.29 3.45
C VAL A 132 -10.74 -30.04 3.91
N GLU A 133 -11.13 -30.53 5.09
CA GLU A 133 -12.48 -30.39 5.64
C GLU A 133 -12.89 -28.92 5.85
N LEU A 134 -11.94 -28.04 6.16
CA LEU A 134 -12.21 -26.64 6.44
C LEU A 134 -12.00 -25.74 5.22
N THR A 135 -10.96 -25.99 4.43
CA THR A 135 -10.51 -25.08 3.37
C THR A 135 -10.77 -25.59 1.95
N GLY A 136 -11.24 -26.83 1.80
CA GLY A 136 -11.32 -27.52 0.51
C GLY A 136 -9.96 -28.00 -0.02
N GLY A 137 -8.88 -27.77 0.73
CA GLY A 137 -7.54 -28.24 0.35
C GLY A 137 -7.06 -27.67 -0.99
N PRO A 138 -6.39 -28.48 -1.84
CA PRO A 138 -5.95 -28.06 -3.16
C PRO A 138 -7.07 -27.67 -4.13
N MET A 139 -8.30 -28.14 -3.90
CA MET A 139 -9.45 -27.82 -4.74
C MET A 139 -9.94 -26.38 -4.52
N GLY A 140 -9.53 -25.76 -3.41
CA GLY A 140 -10.01 -24.45 -3.01
C GLY A 140 -11.44 -24.46 -2.49
N TYR A 141 -11.95 -23.27 -2.25
CA TYR A 141 -13.27 -23.00 -1.68
C TYR A 141 -14.09 -22.19 -2.70
N SER A 142 -15.20 -22.76 -3.14
CA SER A 142 -16.06 -22.25 -4.21
C SER A 142 -17.39 -21.71 -3.67
N GLU A 143 -18.24 -21.22 -4.58
CA GLU A 143 -19.61 -20.75 -4.29
C GLU A 143 -19.64 -19.59 -3.29
N ILE A 144 -18.60 -18.76 -3.31
CA ILE A 144 -18.51 -17.59 -2.44
C ILE A 144 -19.51 -16.55 -2.95
N PRO A 145 -20.46 -16.08 -2.10
CA PRO A 145 -21.45 -15.10 -2.51
C PRO A 145 -20.79 -13.83 -3.05
N PRO A 146 -21.34 -13.23 -4.13
CA PRO A 146 -20.82 -11.99 -4.67
C PRO A 146 -20.95 -10.84 -3.67
N ILE A 147 -20.29 -9.73 -3.97
CA ILE A 147 -20.33 -8.56 -3.10
C ILE A 147 -21.76 -8.03 -3.02
N GLY A 148 -22.32 -7.95 -1.81
CA GLY A 148 -23.73 -7.57 -1.63
C GLY A 148 -24.07 -7.11 -0.22
N MET A 149 -25.20 -6.41 -0.08
CA MET A 149 -25.71 -5.92 1.20
C MET A 149 -27.23 -6.05 1.26
N PHE A 150 -27.76 -6.55 2.40
CA PHE A 150 -29.20 -6.64 2.68
C PHE A 150 -30.03 -7.34 1.58
N GLY A 151 -29.51 -8.41 0.98
CA GLY A 151 -30.21 -9.18 -0.06
C GLY A 151 -30.03 -8.66 -1.49
N TYR A 152 -29.28 -7.56 -1.69
CA TYR A 152 -28.85 -7.11 -3.01
C TYR A 152 -27.47 -7.66 -3.33
N GLU A 153 -27.37 -8.45 -4.40
CA GLU A 153 -26.12 -9.00 -4.91
C GLU A 153 -25.60 -8.14 -6.07
N LEU A 154 -24.37 -7.65 -5.94
CA LEU A 154 -23.67 -6.91 -6.98
C LEU A 154 -22.84 -7.91 -7.78
N VAL A 155 -23.40 -8.34 -8.91
CA VAL A 155 -22.76 -9.34 -9.77
C VAL A 155 -21.95 -8.66 -10.87
N ARG A 156 -22.34 -7.44 -11.28
CA ARG A 156 -21.69 -6.75 -12.40
C ARG A 156 -20.44 -6.02 -11.92
N PRO A 157 -19.31 -6.09 -12.65
CA PRO A 157 -18.10 -5.35 -12.29
C PRO A 157 -18.34 -3.84 -12.07
N LYS A 158 -19.26 -3.25 -12.84
CA LYS A 158 -19.65 -1.83 -12.70
C LYS A 158 -20.36 -1.49 -11.39
N GLU A 159 -20.98 -2.48 -10.74
CA GLU A 159 -21.66 -2.34 -9.46
C GLU A 159 -20.71 -2.63 -8.29
N VAL A 160 -19.84 -3.62 -8.46
CA VAL A 160 -18.81 -4.00 -7.49
C VAL A 160 -17.76 -2.90 -7.32
N PHE A 161 -17.35 -2.29 -8.44
CA PHE A 161 -16.27 -1.31 -8.48
C PHE A 161 -16.43 -0.12 -7.52
N PRO A 162 -17.57 0.60 -7.49
CA PRO A 162 -17.77 1.69 -6.52
C PRO A 162 -17.57 1.27 -5.06
N VAL A 163 -18.00 0.06 -4.69
CA VAL A 163 -17.90 -0.44 -3.31
C VAL A 163 -16.44 -0.73 -2.95
N VAL A 164 -15.74 -1.49 -3.79
CA VAL A 164 -14.32 -1.82 -3.57
C VAL A 164 -13.47 -0.54 -3.58
N PHE A 165 -13.76 0.39 -4.49
CA PHE A 165 -13.12 1.69 -4.55
C PHE A 165 -13.35 2.51 -3.27
N ALA A 166 -14.58 2.55 -2.75
CA ALA A 166 -14.89 3.24 -1.50
C ALA A 166 -14.12 2.66 -0.31
N VAL A 167 -13.98 1.34 -0.23
CA VAL A 167 -13.18 0.68 0.82
C VAL A 167 -11.69 1.00 0.65
N ALA A 168 -11.17 0.95 -0.58
CA ALA A 168 -9.79 1.31 -0.86
C ALA A 168 -9.49 2.76 -0.48
N LEU A 169 -10.38 3.68 -0.86
CA LEU A 169 -10.29 5.09 -0.51
C LEU A 169 -10.34 5.30 1.01
N PHE A 170 -11.26 4.62 1.71
CA PHE A 170 -11.35 4.67 3.17
C PHE A 170 -10.05 4.23 3.83
N ILE A 171 -9.45 3.11 3.40
CA ILE A 171 -8.19 2.61 3.94
C ILE A 171 -7.03 3.56 3.66
N VAL A 172 -6.93 4.11 2.44
CA VAL A 172 -5.90 5.09 2.10
C VAL A 172 -6.03 6.35 2.97
N ILE A 173 -7.25 6.85 3.19
CA ILE A 173 -7.51 7.99 4.09
C ILE A 173 -7.13 7.62 5.53
N ALA A 174 -7.52 6.45 6.02
CA ALA A 174 -7.20 5.98 7.36
C ALA A 174 -5.68 5.94 7.57
N ILE A 175 -4.92 5.39 6.62
CA ILE A 175 -3.46 5.38 6.63
C ILE A 175 -2.91 6.81 6.57
N ALA A 176 -3.46 7.70 5.74
CA ALA A 176 -3.02 9.09 5.68
C ALA A 176 -3.21 9.83 7.01
N ARG A 177 -4.32 9.57 7.71
CA ARG A 177 -4.59 10.10 9.05
C ARG A 177 -3.63 9.51 10.08
N LEU A 178 -3.41 8.19 10.05
CA LEU A 178 -2.48 7.50 10.92
C LEU A 178 -1.04 8.03 10.74
N ALA A 179 -0.59 8.15 9.50
CA ALA A 179 0.71 8.66 9.09
C ALA A 179 0.98 10.10 9.53
N SER A 180 -0.07 10.89 9.76
CA SER A 180 0.03 12.29 10.23
C SER A 180 -0.26 12.46 11.72
N SER A 181 -0.58 11.37 12.41
CA SER A 181 -0.80 11.31 13.86
C SER A 181 0.52 11.11 14.62
N GLY A 182 0.49 11.29 15.95
CA GLY A 182 1.65 11.03 16.82
C GLY A 182 2.20 9.61 16.64
N LEU A 183 1.33 8.61 16.51
CA LEU A 183 1.71 7.22 16.27
C LEU A 183 2.49 7.07 14.96
N GLY A 184 2.06 7.72 13.88
CA GLY A 184 2.75 7.69 12.58
C GLY A 184 4.13 8.34 12.63
N TYR A 185 4.31 9.41 13.39
CA TYR A 185 5.63 9.99 13.63
C TYR A 185 6.52 9.04 14.44
N SER A 186 5.98 8.37 15.45
CA SER A 186 6.74 7.41 16.24
C SER A 186 7.12 6.16 15.43
N MET A 187 6.26 5.69 14.52
CA MET A 187 6.59 4.60 13.57
C MET A 187 7.75 5.01 12.66
N ARG A 188 7.75 6.23 12.13
CA ARG A 188 8.85 6.73 11.29
C ARG A 188 10.16 6.84 12.07
N GLY A 189 10.11 7.30 13.32
CA GLY A 189 11.29 7.32 14.19
C GLY A 189 11.87 5.92 14.40
N LEU A 190 11.01 4.90 14.59
CA LEU A 190 11.41 3.49 14.63
C LEU A 190 12.10 3.06 13.32
N ALA A 191 11.55 3.43 12.17
CA ALA A 191 12.11 3.07 10.87
C ALA A 191 13.49 3.69 10.61
N GLU A 192 13.74 4.90 11.12
CA GLU A 192 15.02 5.60 10.94
C GLU A 192 16.12 5.03 11.85
N ASN A 193 15.85 4.95 13.16
CA ASN A 193 16.79 4.39 14.13
C ASN A 193 16.07 3.94 15.40
N GLU A 194 15.90 2.63 15.54
CA GLU A 194 15.23 2.01 16.69
C GLU A 194 15.89 2.36 18.04
N ASN A 195 17.22 2.47 18.09
CA ASN A 195 17.94 2.77 19.33
C ASN A 195 17.71 4.23 19.76
N LEU A 196 17.75 5.15 18.81
CA LEU A 196 17.48 6.57 19.07
C LEU A 196 16.01 6.80 19.45
N ALA A 197 15.08 6.13 18.77
CA ALA A 197 13.65 6.19 19.09
C ALA A 197 13.39 5.77 20.54
N ARG A 198 14.02 4.67 20.99
CA ARG A 198 13.92 4.23 22.40
C ARG A 198 14.53 5.24 23.38
N ALA A 199 15.66 5.85 23.04
CA ALA A 199 16.32 6.83 23.90
C ALA A 199 15.44 8.07 24.16
N VAL A 200 14.60 8.47 23.20
CA VAL A 200 13.64 9.59 23.35
C VAL A 200 12.27 9.17 23.89
N GLY A 201 12.15 7.93 24.41
CA GLY A 201 10.94 7.44 25.08
C GLY A 201 9.87 6.84 24.16
N ILE A 202 10.18 6.56 22.90
CA ILE A 202 9.25 5.84 22.01
C ILE A 202 9.25 4.35 22.35
N ASP A 203 8.08 3.82 22.69
CA ASP A 203 7.88 2.37 22.81
C ASP A 203 7.85 1.72 21.42
N THR A 204 9.02 1.27 20.97
CA THR A 204 9.20 0.65 19.65
C THR A 204 8.44 -0.66 19.51
N SER A 205 8.37 -1.46 20.59
CA SER A 205 7.68 -2.75 20.59
C SER A 205 6.17 -2.57 20.42
N ARG A 206 5.58 -1.63 21.17
CA ARG A 206 4.15 -1.32 21.05
C ARG A 206 3.82 -0.76 19.68
N ASN A 207 4.61 0.18 19.16
CA ASN A 207 4.37 0.79 17.86
C ASN A 207 4.51 -0.21 16.71
N ALA A 208 5.53 -1.06 16.75
CA ALA A 208 5.70 -2.15 15.80
C ALA A 208 4.53 -3.13 15.83
N THR A 209 4.06 -3.50 17.02
CA THR A 209 2.92 -4.41 17.19
C THR A 209 1.64 -3.79 16.62
N ILE A 210 1.38 -2.50 16.88
CA ILE A 210 0.21 -1.80 16.32
C ILE A 210 0.31 -1.71 14.79
N ALA A 211 1.47 -1.33 14.25
CA ALA A 211 1.68 -1.26 12.80
C ALA A 211 1.35 -2.60 12.13
N PHE A 212 1.92 -3.69 12.67
CA PHE A 212 1.80 -5.04 12.16
C PHE A 212 0.38 -5.62 12.30
N SER A 213 -0.31 -5.30 13.41
CA SER A 213 -1.69 -5.77 13.63
C SER A 213 -2.68 -5.06 12.71
N LEU A 214 -2.55 -3.73 12.56
CA LEU A 214 -3.41 -2.93 11.68
C LEU A 214 -3.18 -3.28 10.20
N SER A 215 -1.93 -3.53 9.81
CA SER A 215 -1.65 -3.94 8.43
C SER A 215 -2.21 -5.32 8.11
N GLY A 216 -2.12 -6.28 9.05
CA GLY A 216 -2.71 -7.61 8.88
C GLY A 216 -4.22 -7.52 8.70
N ALA A 217 -4.89 -6.69 9.50
CA ALA A 217 -6.33 -6.44 9.36
C ALA A 217 -6.68 -5.85 7.99
N MET A 218 -5.95 -4.84 7.52
CA MET A 218 -6.17 -4.22 6.21
C MET A 218 -5.89 -5.18 5.05
N ALA A 219 -4.85 -6.01 5.15
CA ALA A 219 -4.55 -7.05 4.17
C ALA A 219 -5.66 -8.10 4.10
N ALA A 220 -6.24 -8.47 5.24
CA ALA A 220 -7.37 -9.39 5.29
C ALA A 220 -8.62 -8.80 4.63
N VAL A 221 -8.89 -7.50 4.80
CA VAL A 221 -9.96 -6.81 4.05
C VAL A 221 -9.74 -6.94 2.54
N ALA A 222 -8.50 -6.73 2.04
CA ALA A 222 -8.18 -6.91 0.63
C ALA A 222 -8.44 -8.36 0.17
N GLY A 223 -8.01 -9.35 0.95
CA GLY A 223 -8.22 -10.76 0.66
C GLY A 223 -9.69 -11.16 0.63
N SER A 224 -10.49 -10.66 1.57
CA SER A 224 -11.92 -10.90 1.59
C SER A 224 -12.61 -10.31 0.36
N LEU A 225 -12.30 -9.05 0.01
CA LEU A 225 -12.84 -8.43 -1.20
C LEU A 225 -12.42 -9.19 -2.46
N TYR A 226 -11.20 -9.73 -2.51
CA TYR A 226 -10.75 -10.59 -3.59
C TYR A 226 -11.60 -11.85 -3.71
N ALA A 227 -11.81 -12.58 -2.61
CA ALA A 227 -12.58 -13.81 -2.59
C ALA A 227 -14.03 -13.60 -3.06
N HIS A 228 -14.69 -12.54 -2.60
CA HIS A 228 -16.06 -12.19 -3.01
C HIS A 228 -16.17 -11.59 -4.42
N THR A 229 -15.09 -11.03 -4.96
CA THR A 229 -15.06 -10.52 -6.34
C THR A 229 -14.82 -11.65 -7.34
N VAL A 230 -13.97 -12.61 -6.99
CA VAL A 230 -13.61 -13.76 -7.83
C VAL A 230 -14.64 -14.89 -7.69
N GLY A 231 -15.31 -15.01 -6.54
CA GLY A 231 -16.26 -16.08 -6.25
C GLY A 231 -15.59 -17.42 -5.86
N PHE A 232 -14.27 -17.43 -5.75
CA PHE A 232 -13.46 -18.61 -5.48
C PHE A 232 -12.15 -18.22 -4.79
N VAL A 233 -11.64 -19.08 -3.91
CA VAL A 233 -10.30 -18.95 -3.30
C VAL A 233 -9.58 -20.29 -3.27
N SER A 234 -8.32 -20.32 -3.72
CA SER A 234 -7.43 -21.48 -3.63
C SER A 234 -6.21 -21.18 -2.75
N PRO A 235 -5.44 -22.18 -2.29
CA PRO A 235 -4.25 -21.96 -1.47
C PRO A 235 -3.15 -21.12 -2.14
N GLU A 236 -3.26 -20.87 -3.45
CA GLU A 236 -2.36 -19.98 -4.20
C GLU A 236 -2.39 -18.54 -3.70
N VAL A 237 -3.46 -18.09 -3.03
CA VAL A 237 -3.52 -16.75 -2.44
C VAL A 237 -2.50 -16.52 -1.32
N PHE A 238 -1.95 -17.60 -0.74
CA PHE A 238 -0.84 -17.55 0.20
C PHE A 238 0.54 -17.56 -0.49
N GLY A 239 0.57 -17.66 -1.82
CA GLY A 239 1.77 -17.84 -2.61
C GLY A 239 2.74 -16.66 -2.50
N PHE A 240 4.03 -16.98 -2.54
CA PHE A 240 5.09 -15.98 -2.44
C PHE A 240 5.08 -14.96 -3.59
N ALA A 241 4.52 -15.33 -4.76
CA ALA A 241 4.35 -14.42 -5.89
C ALA A 241 3.50 -13.18 -5.52
N ILE A 242 2.43 -13.34 -4.73
CA ILE A 242 1.60 -12.22 -4.26
C ILE A 242 2.41 -11.29 -3.36
N MET A 243 3.26 -11.86 -2.49
CA MET A 243 4.13 -11.07 -1.62
C MET A 243 5.15 -10.26 -2.42
N ILE A 244 5.83 -10.89 -3.38
CA ILE A 244 6.78 -10.21 -4.26
C ILE A 244 6.06 -9.09 -5.03
N ASN A 245 4.93 -9.38 -5.68
CA ASN A 245 4.18 -8.37 -6.42
C ASN A 245 3.76 -7.20 -5.53
N THR A 246 3.26 -7.47 -4.33
CA THR A 246 2.89 -6.42 -3.37
C THR A 246 4.11 -5.61 -2.93
N LEU A 247 5.25 -6.27 -2.67
CA LEU A 247 6.50 -5.60 -2.31
C LEU A 247 6.98 -4.67 -3.42
N LEU A 248 6.90 -5.13 -4.67
CA LEU A 248 7.25 -4.34 -5.85
C LEU A 248 6.33 -3.13 -6.01
N MET A 249 5.02 -3.28 -5.82
CA MET A 249 4.07 -2.16 -5.81
C MET A 249 4.46 -1.09 -4.79
N VAL A 250 4.87 -1.50 -3.58
CA VAL A 250 5.30 -0.55 -2.53
C VAL A 250 6.62 0.13 -2.88
N ILE A 251 7.64 -0.63 -3.27
CA ILE A 251 8.98 -0.10 -3.56
C ILE A 251 8.94 0.80 -4.79
N ALA A 252 8.41 0.30 -5.91
CA ALA A 252 8.37 1.03 -7.16
C ALA A 252 7.42 2.23 -7.10
N GLY A 253 6.32 2.11 -6.36
CA GLY A 253 5.38 3.22 -6.15
C GLY A 253 5.95 4.35 -5.30
N GLY A 254 6.71 4.02 -4.25
CA GLY A 254 7.34 4.98 -3.33
C GLY A 254 7.05 4.63 -1.87
N MET A 255 7.90 3.76 -1.32
CA MET A 255 7.84 3.30 0.06
C MET A 255 7.85 4.48 1.08
N GLY A 256 7.07 4.37 2.14
CA GLY A 256 6.98 5.39 3.21
C GLY A 256 6.10 6.61 2.86
N THR A 257 5.44 6.59 1.71
CA THR A 257 4.46 7.60 1.28
C THR A 257 3.05 7.04 1.26
N VAL A 258 2.03 7.90 1.37
CA VAL A 258 0.62 7.48 1.31
C VAL A 258 0.23 7.04 -0.11
N LEU A 259 0.65 7.81 -1.12
CA LEU A 259 0.23 7.62 -2.51
C LEU A 259 1.15 6.71 -3.33
N GLY A 260 2.38 6.48 -2.88
CA GLY A 260 3.30 5.58 -3.56
C GLY A 260 2.71 4.20 -3.79
N PRO A 261 2.24 3.47 -2.75
CA PRO A 261 1.62 2.16 -2.93
C PRO A 261 0.37 2.18 -3.80
N VAL A 262 -0.38 3.28 -3.80
CA VAL A 262 -1.56 3.45 -4.69
C VAL A 262 -1.12 3.44 -6.15
N ILE A 263 -0.15 4.29 -6.49
CA ILE A 263 0.37 4.40 -7.86
C ILE A 263 1.04 3.10 -8.29
N GLY A 264 1.82 2.49 -7.40
CA GLY A 264 2.44 1.20 -7.65
C GLY A 264 1.41 0.10 -7.90
N ALA A 265 0.38 -0.02 -7.06
CA ALA A 265 -0.67 -1.02 -7.24
C ALA A 265 -1.43 -0.84 -8.56
N VAL A 266 -1.81 0.38 -8.93
CA VAL A 266 -2.47 0.64 -10.22
C VAL A 266 -1.55 0.29 -11.39
N LEU A 267 -0.29 0.75 -11.37
CA LEU A 267 0.66 0.49 -12.44
C LEU A 267 0.94 -1.00 -12.60
N PHE A 268 1.27 -1.70 -11.51
CA PHE A 268 1.69 -3.10 -11.55
C PHE A 268 0.53 -4.09 -11.68
N THR A 269 -0.72 -3.65 -11.48
CA THR A 269 -1.90 -4.44 -11.85
C THR A 269 -2.20 -4.29 -13.35
N GLN A 270 -2.05 -3.09 -13.91
CA GLN A 270 -2.33 -2.81 -15.32
C GLN A 270 -1.22 -3.24 -16.27
N LEU A 271 0.04 -3.22 -15.81
CA LEU A 271 1.20 -3.48 -16.67
C LEU A 271 1.17 -4.91 -17.23
N PRO A 272 1.04 -6.00 -16.44
CA PRO A 272 0.96 -7.36 -16.99
C PRO A 272 -0.20 -7.54 -17.97
N GLU A 273 -1.29 -6.79 -17.75
CA GLU A 273 -2.48 -6.82 -18.57
C GLU A 273 -2.28 -6.14 -19.94
N MET A 274 -1.61 -4.99 -19.96
CA MET A 274 -1.19 -4.36 -21.21
C MET A 274 -0.22 -5.23 -22.02
N LEU A 275 0.51 -6.12 -21.33
CA LEU A 275 1.47 -7.04 -21.91
C LEU A 275 0.87 -8.41 -22.27
N ARG A 276 -0.46 -8.58 -22.13
CA ARG A 276 -1.14 -9.85 -22.41
C ARG A 276 -1.08 -10.29 -23.88
N PHE A 277 -0.60 -9.44 -24.78
CA PHE A 277 -0.38 -9.79 -26.19
C PHE A 277 0.70 -10.86 -26.38
N SER A 278 1.61 -11.05 -25.41
CA SER A 278 2.60 -12.13 -25.45
C SER A 278 2.98 -12.59 -24.04
N ASP A 279 2.65 -13.84 -23.71
CA ASP A 279 2.96 -14.43 -22.40
C ASP A 279 4.48 -14.55 -22.16
N GLU A 280 5.28 -14.85 -23.20
CA GLU A 280 6.74 -14.96 -23.11
C GLU A 280 7.40 -13.61 -22.78
N TRP A 281 7.03 -12.56 -23.51
CA TRP A 281 7.60 -11.22 -23.30
C TRP A 281 7.07 -10.54 -22.03
N ARG A 282 5.89 -10.95 -21.53
CA ARG A 282 5.27 -10.35 -20.34
C ARG A 282 6.19 -10.33 -19.14
N LEU A 283 6.77 -11.48 -18.77
CA LEU A 283 7.65 -11.58 -17.60
C LEU A 283 8.98 -10.85 -17.82
N VAL A 284 9.52 -10.91 -19.05
CA VAL A 284 10.79 -10.24 -19.41
C VAL A 284 10.65 -8.73 -19.29
N ILE A 285 9.63 -8.15 -19.91
CA ILE A 285 9.41 -6.69 -19.88
C ILE A 285 9.01 -6.25 -18.47
N TYR A 286 8.22 -7.04 -17.73
CA TYR A 286 7.89 -6.75 -16.33
C TYR A 286 9.16 -6.65 -15.47
N GLY A 287 10.08 -7.61 -15.59
CA GLY A 287 11.38 -7.59 -14.92
C GLY A 287 12.26 -6.41 -15.35
N LEU A 288 12.27 -6.10 -16.65
CA LEU A 288 13.04 -4.95 -17.17
C LEU A 288 12.51 -3.62 -16.61
N VAL A 289 11.21 -3.40 -16.64
CA VAL A 289 10.57 -2.18 -16.09
C VAL A 289 10.93 -2.02 -14.61
N LEU A 290 10.94 -3.11 -13.85
CA LEU A 290 11.37 -3.10 -12.45
C LEU A 290 12.83 -2.69 -12.27
N VAL A 291 13.74 -3.28 -13.04
CA VAL A 291 15.16 -2.92 -12.99
C VAL A 291 15.36 -1.44 -13.30
N LEU A 292 14.68 -0.94 -14.34
CA LEU A 292 14.73 0.47 -14.72
C LEU A 292 14.17 1.38 -13.62
N LEU A 293 13.03 1.04 -13.03
CA LEU A 293 12.44 1.82 -11.94
C LEU A 293 13.34 1.87 -10.71
N VAL A 294 13.91 0.74 -10.29
CA VAL A 294 14.84 0.71 -9.15
C VAL A 294 16.13 1.50 -9.46
N ARG A 295 16.64 1.42 -10.69
CA ARG A 295 17.89 2.08 -11.11
C ARG A 295 17.75 3.60 -11.29
N PHE A 296 16.62 4.07 -11.82
CA PHE A 296 16.41 5.49 -12.16
C PHE A 296 15.54 6.24 -11.16
N MET A 297 14.69 5.53 -10.40
CA MET A 297 13.77 6.11 -9.42
C MET A 297 13.94 5.43 -8.05
N PRO A 298 15.09 5.60 -7.36
CA PRO A 298 15.39 4.91 -6.10
C PRO A 298 14.46 5.30 -4.95
N ARG A 299 13.67 6.39 -5.09
CA ARG A 299 12.63 6.81 -4.14
C ARG A 299 11.22 6.34 -4.55
N GLY A 300 11.12 5.51 -5.59
CA GLY A 300 9.87 5.18 -6.28
C GLY A 300 9.31 6.34 -7.11
N LEU A 301 8.26 6.05 -7.87
CA LEU A 301 7.58 6.97 -8.78
C LEU A 301 7.12 8.24 -8.04
N TRP A 302 6.36 8.06 -6.96
CA TRP A 302 5.80 9.18 -6.20
C TRP A 302 6.86 9.93 -5.40
N GLY A 303 7.82 9.21 -4.80
CA GLY A 303 8.91 9.83 -4.05
C GLY A 303 9.82 10.70 -4.93
N THR A 304 10.06 10.27 -6.17
CA THR A 304 10.83 11.04 -7.15
C THR A 304 10.05 12.28 -7.59
N ALA A 305 8.75 12.15 -7.88
CA ALA A 305 7.89 13.29 -8.22
C ALA A 305 7.88 14.35 -7.10
N LEU A 306 7.71 13.93 -5.83
CA LEU A 306 7.75 14.84 -4.68
C LEU A 306 9.11 15.54 -4.53
N HIS A 307 10.21 14.84 -4.81
CA HIS A 307 11.55 15.43 -4.72
C HIS A 307 11.73 16.56 -5.74
N VAL A 308 11.33 16.32 -6.99
CA VAL A 308 11.40 17.33 -8.07
C VAL A 308 10.48 18.52 -7.77
N MET A 309 9.25 18.27 -7.31
CA MET A 309 8.32 19.35 -6.94
C MET A 309 8.88 20.21 -5.80
N ARG A 310 9.51 19.59 -4.80
CA ARG A 310 10.13 20.31 -3.68
C ARG A 310 11.33 21.15 -4.13
N GLN A 311 12.19 20.61 -5.01
CA GLN A 311 13.31 21.37 -5.55
C GLN A 311 12.85 22.58 -6.37
N ARG A 312 11.79 22.42 -7.18
CA ARG A 312 11.20 23.54 -7.94
C ARG A 312 10.57 24.60 -7.04
N ALA A 313 9.88 24.21 -5.97
CA ALA A 313 9.33 25.15 -5.00
C ALA A 313 10.43 25.96 -4.30
N LEU A 314 11.52 25.30 -3.89
CA LEU A 314 12.68 25.98 -3.28
C LEU A 314 13.39 26.91 -4.27
N ALA A 315 13.48 26.54 -5.55
CA ALA A 315 14.04 27.39 -6.60
C ALA A 315 13.14 28.60 -6.92
N ALA A 316 11.82 28.47 -6.77
CA ALA A 316 10.87 29.58 -6.98
C ALA A 316 10.78 30.54 -5.77
N GLU A 317 11.08 30.06 -4.56
CA GLU A 317 11.17 30.87 -3.34
C GLU A 317 12.56 31.52 -3.16
N ALA A 318 13.55 31.17 -3.99
CA ALA A 318 14.82 31.87 -4.02
C ALA A 318 14.56 33.33 -4.45
N PRO A 319 14.87 34.33 -3.62
CA PRO A 319 14.62 35.72 -3.97
C PRO A 319 15.36 36.07 -5.26
N ALA A 320 14.67 36.70 -6.21
CA ALA A 320 15.22 37.28 -7.44
C ALA A 320 16.08 38.53 -7.14
N GLY A 321 16.90 38.47 -6.08
CA GLY A 321 17.38 39.63 -5.34
C GLY A 321 18.89 39.82 -5.32
N ASP A 322 19.68 39.06 -6.08
CA ASP A 322 21.14 39.24 -6.10
C ASP A 322 21.65 39.97 -7.36
N GLU A 323 20.81 40.13 -8.39
CA GLU A 323 21.18 40.95 -9.57
C GLU A 323 21.03 42.46 -9.27
N GLY A 324 20.13 42.84 -8.37
CA GLY A 324 19.88 44.24 -8.01
C GLY A 324 20.90 44.82 -7.02
N GLU A 325 21.39 44.03 -6.06
CA GLU A 325 22.42 44.47 -5.11
C GLU A 325 23.82 44.53 -5.75
N ALA A 326 24.14 43.61 -6.68
CA ALA A 326 25.37 43.66 -7.46
C ALA A 326 25.41 44.89 -8.39
N ASP A 327 24.31 45.19 -9.10
CA ASP A 327 24.24 46.34 -10.01
C ASP A 327 24.14 47.69 -9.25
N ALA A 328 23.57 47.70 -8.04
CA ALA A 328 23.60 48.87 -7.15
C ALA A 328 24.99 49.13 -6.55
N ALA A 329 25.71 48.08 -6.15
CA ALA A 329 27.09 48.18 -5.68
C ALA A 329 28.05 48.64 -6.78
N GLU A 330 27.89 48.12 -8.02
CA GLU A 330 28.69 48.57 -9.17
C GLU A 330 28.40 50.03 -9.57
N LYS A 331 27.13 50.47 -9.48
CA LYS A 331 26.75 51.87 -9.75
C LYS A 331 27.25 52.84 -8.67
N LEU A 332 27.33 52.42 -7.40
CA LEU A 332 27.88 53.23 -6.32
C LEU A 332 29.40 53.39 -6.44
N ASP A 333 30.12 52.32 -6.81
CA ASP A 333 31.57 52.34 -7.03
C ASP A 333 31.96 53.24 -8.22
N ARG A 334 31.22 53.16 -9.33
CA ARG A 334 31.42 54.06 -10.49
C ARG A 334 31.12 55.53 -10.19
N LYS A 335 30.21 55.82 -9.25
CA LYS A 335 29.87 57.20 -8.86
C LYS A 335 30.90 57.78 -7.88
N GLY A 336 31.45 56.95 -6.98
CA GLY A 336 32.56 57.32 -6.10
C GLY A 336 33.86 57.62 -6.86
N ALA A 337 34.18 56.83 -7.87
CA ALA A 337 35.38 57.02 -8.70
C ALA A 337 35.37 58.33 -9.52
N ARG A 338 34.18 58.84 -9.91
CA ARG A 338 34.06 60.09 -10.68
C ARG A 338 34.23 61.35 -9.85
N HIS A 339 34.00 61.31 -8.54
CA HIS A 339 34.20 62.47 -7.66
C HIS A 339 35.63 62.61 -7.15
N ALA A 340 36.48 61.59 -7.30
CA ALA A 340 37.91 61.65 -6.96
C ALA A 340 38.79 62.22 -8.09
N GLN A 341 38.21 62.54 -9.25
CA GLN A 341 38.93 63.06 -10.44
C GLN A 341 38.50 64.47 -10.87
N SER A 342 37.71 65.18 -10.05
CA SER A 342 37.41 66.62 -10.21
C SER A 342 38.00 67.42 -9.06
#